data_AF-A0A7C2B737-F1
#
_entry.id   AF-A0A7C2B737-F1
#
_cell.length_a   1.000
_cell.length_b   1.000
_cell.length_c   1.000
_cell.angle_alpha   90.00
_cell.angle_beta   90.00
_cell.angle_gamma   90.00
#
_symmetry.space_group_name_H-M   'P 1'
#
loop_
_entity.id
_entity.type
_entity.pdbx_description
1 polymer ?
#
loop_
_entity_poly.entity_id
_entity_poly.type
_entity_poly.pdbx_seq_one_letter_code
_entity_poly.pdbx_strand_id
1 'polypeptide(L)'
;MRRAIDTRSPFGWILVAGFALTSLGLAAEPQDGPPPGFEPPPDPTPGQSSSIPYTPGYGTADSNGSMIAVTGVDVTGGSLLYLIDTETRHLSIYQATGGTKSTMNLKWVGARNIDLDLQVDGWNDESEYTYKKLSEAFDPGGGSPAK
;
A
#
# COMPACT_ATOMS: atom_id res chain seq x y z
N MET A 1 -37.36 50.13 5.15
CA MET A 1 -36.66 49.26 4.17
C MET A 1 -36.27 47.96 4.86
N ARG A 2 -37.02 46.87 4.63
CA ARG A 2 -36.75 45.53 5.14
C ARG A 2 -36.93 44.56 3.97
N ARG A 3 -35.93 43.76 3.64
CA ARG A 3 -36.07 42.56 2.82
C ARG A 3 -35.42 41.42 3.59
N ALA A 4 -36.26 40.54 4.13
CA ALA A 4 -35.88 39.20 4.55
C ALA A 4 -36.08 38.29 3.32
N ILE A 5 -35.05 37.51 2.98
CA ILE A 5 -35.11 36.49 1.95
C ILE A 5 -35.45 35.18 2.67
N ASP A 6 -36.65 34.67 2.42
CA ASP A 6 -37.13 33.37 2.86
C ASP A 6 -36.93 32.38 1.71
N THR A 7 -36.02 31.42 1.87
CA THR A 7 -35.72 30.37 0.88
C THR A 7 -36.15 29.02 1.45
N ARG A 8 -37.43 28.69 1.32
CA ARG A 8 -37.91 27.30 1.49
C ARG A 8 -37.68 26.53 0.19
N SER A 9 -36.74 25.60 0.21
CA SER A 9 -36.50 24.64 -0.88
C SER A 9 -37.55 23.52 -0.88
N PRO A 10 -38.13 23.15 -2.05
CA PRO A 10 -39.05 22.03 -2.18
C PRO A 10 -38.25 20.76 -2.54
N PHE A 11 -37.84 19.98 -1.54
CA PHE A 11 -37.24 18.65 -1.75
C PHE A 11 -38.01 17.60 -0.96
N GLY A 12 -39.19 17.25 -1.47
CA GLY A 12 -39.91 16.04 -1.13
C GLY A 12 -40.50 15.50 -2.43
N TRP A 13 -40.58 14.17 -2.56
CA TRP A 13 -41.31 13.40 -3.58
C TRP A 13 -40.56 12.68 -4.72
N ILE A 14 -39.42 12.01 -4.48
CA ILE A 14 -39.13 10.78 -5.25
C ILE A 14 -38.51 9.69 -4.36
N LEU A 15 -39.36 9.07 -3.55
CA LEU A 15 -39.29 7.65 -3.24
C LEU A 15 -40.46 6.99 -3.99
N VAL A 16 -40.28 5.72 -4.38
CA VAL A 16 -41.22 4.80 -5.07
C VAL A 16 -40.98 4.66 -6.57
N ALA A 17 -40.35 3.57 -6.98
CA ALA A 17 -40.89 2.55 -7.90
C ALA A 17 -39.75 1.68 -8.47
N GLY A 18 -39.86 0.35 -8.34
CA GLY A 18 -38.99 -0.56 -9.10
C GLY A 18 -38.64 -1.92 -8.50
N PHE A 19 -39.51 -2.53 -7.70
CA PHE A 19 -39.46 -3.96 -7.42
C PHE A 19 -40.27 -4.68 -8.51
N ALA A 20 -39.62 -5.42 -9.42
CA ALA A 20 -40.30 -6.43 -10.24
C ALA A 20 -39.30 -7.47 -10.78
N LEU A 21 -39.55 -8.72 -10.42
CA LEU A 21 -38.86 -9.94 -10.84
C LEU A 21 -38.88 -10.16 -12.36
N THR A 22 -37.78 -10.64 -12.91
CA THR A 22 -37.79 -11.63 -14.00
C THR A 22 -36.74 -12.71 -13.74
N SER A 23 -37.21 -13.83 -13.21
CA SER A 23 -36.50 -15.11 -13.22
C SER A 23 -36.58 -15.72 -14.62
N LEU A 24 -35.51 -15.60 -15.42
CA LEU A 24 -35.27 -16.53 -16.52
C LEU A 24 -34.13 -17.47 -16.10
N GLY A 25 -34.52 -18.68 -15.68
CA GLY A 25 -33.62 -19.82 -15.65
C GLY A 25 -33.30 -20.22 -17.08
N LEU A 26 -32.09 -19.89 -17.53
CA LEU A 26 -31.48 -20.52 -18.68
C LEU A 26 -30.63 -21.67 -18.14
N ALA A 27 -30.99 -22.90 -18.50
CA ALA A 27 -30.21 -24.08 -18.19
C ALA A 27 -28.80 -23.91 -18.78
N ALA A 28 -27.83 -23.65 -17.91
CA ALA A 28 -26.42 -23.78 -18.25
C ALA A 28 -26.10 -25.28 -18.24
N GLU A 29 -26.00 -25.85 -19.43
CA GLU A 29 -25.37 -27.16 -19.63
C GLU A 29 -23.92 -27.06 -19.12
N PRO A 30 -23.45 -27.97 -18.25
CA PRO A 30 -22.04 -27.98 -17.88
C PRO A 30 -21.24 -28.35 -19.12
N GLN A 31 -20.63 -27.34 -19.74
CA GLN A 31 -19.70 -27.51 -20.85
C GLN A 31 -18.39 -28.09 -20.28
N ASP A 32 -18.39 -29.40 -20.04
CA ASP A 32 -17.20 -30.17 -19.69
C ASP A 32 -16.27 -30.26 -20.91
N GLY A 33 -15.43 -29.24 -21.08
CA GLY A 33 -14.33 -29.27 -22.02
C GLY A 33 -13.73 -27.90 -22.29
N PRO A 34 -12.40 -27.72 -22.17
CA PRO A 34 -11.75 -26.53 -22.67
C PRO A 34 -11.99 -26.41 -24.20
N PRO A 35 -12.14 -25.19 -24.73
CA PRO A 35 -12.32 -24.98 -26.17
C PRO A 35 -11.11 -25.56 -26.93
N PRO A 36 -11.32 -26.20 -28.09
CA PRO A 36 -10.24 -26.78 -28.87
C PRO A 36 -9.24 -25.68 -29.26
N GLY A 37 -8.00 -25.81 -28.79
CA GLY A 37 -6.92 -24.84 -29.00
C GLY A 37 -6.47 -24.06 -27.75
N PHE A 38 -7.07 -24.29 -26.59
CA PHE A 38 -6.55 -23.76 -25.32
C PHE A 38 -5.57 -24.77 -24.70
N GLU A 39 -4.27 -24.61 -25.01
CA GLU A 39 -3.24 -25.22 -24.16
C GLU A 39 -3.27 -24.50 -22.80
N PRO A 40 -3.40 -25.23 -21.68
CA PRO A 40 -3.19 -24.62 -20.38
C PRO A 40 -1.79 -24.02 -20.35
N PRO A 41 -1.59 -22.83 -19.75
CA PRO A 41 -0.25 -22.28 -19.58
C PRO A 41 0.62 -23.32 -18.87
N PRO A 42 1.89 -23.49 -19.28
CA PRO A 42 2.79 -24.44 -18.62
C PRO A 42 2.83 -24.13 -17.13
N ASP A 43 2.77 -25.19 -16.30
CA ASP A 43 2.86 -25.07 -14.85
C ASP A 43 4.04 -24.14 -14.47
N PRO A 44 3.85 -23.21 -13.51
CA PRO A 44 4.96 -22.39 -13.05
C PRO A 44 6.03 -23.32 -12.48
N THR A 45 7.17 -23.37 -13.18
CA THR A 45 8.35 -24.10 -12.68
C THR A 45 8.70 -23.54 -11.30
N PRO A 46 8.82 -24.37 -10.25
CA PRO A 46 9.24 -23.90 -8.94
C PRO A 46 10.63 -23.25 -9.06
N GLY A 47 10.71 -21.93 -8.96
CA GLY A 47 11.98 -21.19 -9.01
C GLY A 47 12.00 -19.90 -9.81
N GLN A 48 10.95 -19.53 -10.55
CA GLN A 48 10.89 -18.20 -11.19
C GLN A 48 10.17 -17.19 -10.29
N SER A 49 10.93 -16.56 -9.39
CA SER A 49 10.55 -15.28 -8.81
C SER A 49 10.56 -14.23 -9.93
N SER A 50 9.39 -13.87 -10.46
CA SER A 50 9.25 -12.70 -11.31
C SER A 50 9.50 -11.45 -10.45
N SER A 51 10.72 -10.92 -10.50
CA SER A 51 11.00 -9.60 -9.95
C SER A 51 10.20 -8.57 -10.75
N ILE A 52 9.17 -8.01 -10.14
CA ILE A 52 8.46 -6.87 -10.73
C ILE A 52 9.48 -5.71 -10.76
N PRO A 53 9.79 -5.12 -11.93
CA PRO A 53 10.70 -4.00 -12.01
C PRO A 53 10.15 -2.84 -11.16
N TYR A 54 10.87 -2.51 -10.09
CA TYR A 54 10.56 -1.39 -9.21
C TYR A 54 11.02 -0.10 -9.88
N THR A 55 10.07 0.69 -10.38
CA THR A 55 10.35 2.07 -10.81
C THR A 55 10.43 2.92 -9.55
N PRO A 56 11.55 3.62 -9.26
CA PRO A 56 11.64 4.49 -8.10
C PRO A 56 10.57 5.59 -8.22
N GLY A 57 9.58 5.54 -7.33
CA GLY A 57 8.55 6.55 -7.24
C GLY A 57 9.15 7.90 -6.83
N TYR A 58 8.78 8.96 -7.54
CA TYR A 58 9.07 10.32 -7.07
C TYR A 58 8.29 10.57 -5.78
N GLY A 59 9.00 10.96 -4.73
CA GLY A 59 8.42 11.28 -3.43
C GLY A 59 8.94 12.62 -2.92
N THR A 60 8.10 13.33 -2.18
CA THR A 60 8.49 14.55 -1.45
C THR A 60 8.22 14.36 0.03
N ALA A 61 9.00 15.01 0.87
CA ALA A 61 8.78 15.03 2.31
C ALA A 61 8.74 16.47 2.80
N ASP A 62 7.87 16.73 3.77
CA ASP A 62 7.80 17.99 4.50
C ASP A 62 7.58 17.69 5.99
N SER A 63 7.96 18.62 6.86
CA SER A 63 7.82 18.45 8.30
C SER A 63 7.54 19.77 8.99
N ASN A 64 6.72 19.71 10.04
CA ASN A 64 6.45 20.84 10.91
C ASN A 64 6.46 20.37 12.36
N GLY A 65 7.60 20.48 13.05
CA GLY A 65 7.81 20.34 14.51
C GLY A 65 7.38 19.02 15.15
N SER A 66 6.10 18.70 15.04
CA SER A 66 5.39 17.54 15.59
C SER A 66 4.94 16.55 14.51
N MET A 67 5.02 16.90 13.23
CA MET A 67 4.54 16.05 12.15
C MET A 67 5.51 15.99 10.97
N ILE A 68 5.62 14.81 10.37
CA ILE A 68 6.32 14.58 9.11
C ILE A 68 5.30 14.01 8.12
N ALA A 69 5.25 14.60 6.93
CA ALA A 69 4.43 14.15 5.82
C ALA A 69 5.33 13.68 4.68
N VAL A 70 5.13 12.45 4.21
CA VAL A 70 5.89 11.89 3.09
C VAL A 70 4.92 11.46 2.00
N THR A 71 5.17 11.88 0.77
CA THR A 71 4.42 11.45 -0.40
C THR A 71 5.24 10.48 -1.24
N GLY A 72 4.55 9.60 -1.94
CA GLY A 72 5.15 8.70 -2.91
C GLY A 72 4.11 8.15 -3.87
N VAL A 73 4.52 7.19 -4.71
CA VAL A 73 3.61 6.43 -5.56
C VAL A 73 3.76 4.94 -5.25
N ASP A 74 2.64 4.23 -5.22
CA ASP A 74 2.62 2.78 -5.10
C ASP A 74 2.89 2.08 -6.45
N VAL A 75 2.99 0.76 -6.40
CA VAL A 75 3.25 -0.08 -7.60
C VAL A 75 2.13 -0.02 -8.65
N THR A 76 0.93 0.43 -8.27
CA THR A 76 -0.22 0.61 -9.17
C THR A 76 -0.30 2.03 -9.75
N GLY A 77 0.62 2.93 -9.35
CA GLY A 77 0.62 4.33 -9.73
C GLY A 77 -0.31 5.22 -8.90
N GLY A 78 -0.89 4.68 -7.82
CA GLY A 78 -1.65 5.46 -6.85
C GLY A 78 -0.70 6.29 -5.98
N SER A 79 -1.06 7.53 -5.67
CA SER A 79 -0.25 8.39 -4.82
C SER A 79 -0.49 8.03 -3.35
N LEU A 80 0.56 7.87 -2.57
CA LEU A 80 0.51 7.63 -1.14
C LEU A 80 0.89 8.87 -0.36
N LEU A 81 0.24 9.08 0.78
CA LEU A 81 0.58 10.08 1.79
C LEU A 81 0.73 9.37 3.15
N TYR A 82 1.92 9.43 3.68
CA TYR A 82 2.26 8.99 5.03
C TYR A 82 2.28 10.21 5.95
N LEU A 83 1.51 10.16 7.03
CA LEU A 83 1.52 11.15 8.10
C LEU A 83 2.07 10.52 9.36
N ILE A 84 3.19 11.05 9.84
CA ILE A 84 3.89 10.60 11.02
C ILE A 84 3.78 11.70 12.07
N ASP A 85 3.06 11.42 13.15
CA ASP A 85 3.04 12.26 14.34
C ASP A 85 4.20 11.84 15.25
N THR A 86 5.15 12.75 15.47
CA THR A 86 6.35 12.49 16.29
C THR A 86 6.09 12.70 17.79
N GLU A 87 5.03 13.42 18.17
CA GLU A 87 4.65 13.61 19.57
C GLU A 87 3.89 12.40 20.09
N THR A 88 2.87 11.96 19.38
CA THR A 88 2.04 10.82 19.78
C THR A 88 2.53 9.49 19.23
N ARG A 89 3.53 9.50 18.32
CA ARG A 89 4.16 8.32 17.71
C ARG A 89 3.16 7.45 16.95
N HIS A 90 2.30 8.09 16.17
CA HIS A 90 1.34 7.42 15.29
C HIS A 90 1.70 7.65 13.83
N LEU A 91 1.51 6.59 13.03
CA LEU A 91 1.60 6.61 11.59
C LEU A 91 0.19 6.43 11.00
N SER A 92 -0.18 7.25 10.03
CA SER A 92 -1.39 7.09 9.22
C SER A 92 -1.07 7.14 7.73
N ILE A 93 -1.74 6.32 6.93
CA ILE A 93 -1.48 6.17 5.50
C ILE A 93 -2.76 6.43 4.72
N TYR A 94 -2.67 7.29 3.72
CA TYR A 94 -3.72 7.57 2.76
C TYR A 94 -3.24 7.25 1.35
N GLN A 95 -4.14 6.72 0.54
CA GLN A 95 -3.93 6.48 -0.88
C GLN A 95 -4.88 7.39 -1.67
N ALA A 96 -4.33 8.18 -2.57
CA ALA A 96 -5.07 8.96 -3.54
C ALA A 96 -4.95 8.30 -4.91
N THR A 97 -6.07 8.05 -5.56
CA THR A 97 -6.13 7.56 -6.95
C THR A 97 -6.86 8.57 -7.82
N GLY A 98 -6.44 8.71 -9.08
CA GLY A 98 -7.02 9.67 -10.02
C GLY A 98 -6.36 11.05 -9.99
N GLY A 99 -6.67 11.89 -10.99
CA GLY A 99 -5.96 13.15 -11.24
C GLY A 99 -6.84 14.37 -11.52
N THR A 100 -8.18 14.22 -11.47
CA THR A 100 -9.13 15.33 -11.64
C THR A 100 -10.11 15.38 -10.47
N LYS A 101 -10.65 16.57 -10.13
CA LYS A 101 -11.54 16.75 -8.96
C LYS A 101 -12.74 15.78 -8.93
N SER A 102 -13.19 15.32 -10.09
CA SER A 102 -14.32 14.38 -10.22
C SER A 102 -13.93 12.90 -10.16
N THR A 103 -12.64 12.57 -10.29
CA THR A 103 -12.11 11.20 -10.26
C THR A 103 -11.16 10.93 -9.10
N MET A 104 -10.84 11.97 -8.31
CA MET A 104 -10.01 11.86 -7.13
C MET A 104 -10.75 11.07 -6.05
N ASN A 105 -10.18 9.92 -5.69
CA ASN A 105 -10.61 9.13 -4.55
C ASN A 105 -9.49 9.12 -3.52
N LEU A 106 -9.82 9.51 -2.28
CA LEU A 106 -8.92 9.43 -1.15
C LEU A 106 -9.38 8.29 -0.25
N LYS A 107 -8.54 7.27 -0.11
CA LYS A 107 -8.79 6.10 0.72
C LYS A 107 -7.85 6.12 1.91
N TRP A 108 -8.40 6.00 3.11
CA TRP A 108 -7.61 5.68 4.29
C TRP A 108 -7.21 4.20 4.23
N VAL A 109 -5.90 3.94 4.26
CA VAL A 109 -5.35 2.58 4.11
C VAL A 109 -5.19 1.93 5.48
N GLY A 110 -4.71 2.71 6.45
CA GLY A 110 -4.54 2.22 7.82
C GLY A 110 -3.77 3.20 8.69
N ALA A 111 -3.64 2.82 9.96
CA ALA A 111 -2.84 3.50 10.94
C ALA A 111 -2.17 2.50 11.89
N ARG A 112 -1.04 2.90 12.48
CA ARG A 112 -0.25 2.09 13.40
C ARG A 112 0.38 2.98 14.48
N ASN A 113 0.41 2.50 15.72
CA ASN A 113 1.28 3.06 16.75
C ASN A 113 2.71 2.55 16.52
N ILE A 114 3.63 3.48 16.29
CA ILE A 114 5.04 3.22 15.94
C ILE A 114 5.98 3.49 17.12
N ASP A 115 5.46 3.63 18.34
CA ASP A 115 6.28 3.91 19.53
C ASP A 115 7.40 2.88 19.73
N LEU A 116 7.05 1.59 19.65
CA LEU A 116 8.04 0.50 19.76
C LEU A 116 9.02 0.49 18.59
N ASP A 117 8.60 0.91 17.40
CA ASP A 117 9.48 0.96 16.22
C ASP A 117 10.56 2.04 16.39
N LEU A 118 10.25 3.12 17.11
CA LEU A 118 11.18 4.22 17.40
C LEU A 118 12.11 3.94 18.59
N GLN A 119 11.85 2.88 19.37
CA GLN A 119 12.66 2.48 20.53
C GLN A 119 13.74 1.44 20.18
N VAL A 120 13.86 1.05 18.92
CA VAL A 120 14.88 0.10 18.48
C VAL A 120 16.22 0.81 18.41
N ASP A 121 17.03 0.67 19.47
CA ASP A 121 18.35 1.30 19.61
C ASP A 121 19.44 0.67 18.72
N GLY A 122 19.15 -0.47 18.08
CA GLY A 122 20.09 -1.16 17.20
C GLY A 122 19.53 -2.44 16.62
N TRP A 123 20.11 -2.90 15.52
CA TRP A 123 19.81 -4.19 14.94
C TRP A 123 20.64 -5.26 15.67
N ASN A 124 19.99 -6.32 16.16
CA ASN A 124 20.71 -7.51 16.58
C ASN A 124 21.17 -8.27 15.33
N ASP A 125 22.13 -7.70 14.62
CA ASP A 125 22.68 -8.28 13.40
C ASP A 125 23.84 -9.21 13.75
N GLU A 126 23.60 -10.52 13.64
CA GLU A 126 24.63 -11.54 13.83
C GLU A 126 25.70 -11.54 12.72
N SER A 127 25.50 -10.77 11.65
CA SER A 127 26.44 -10.63 10.54
C SER A 127 27.50 -9.54 10.75
N GLU A 128 27.34 -8.67 11.76
CA GLU A 128 28.40 -7.74 12.15
C GLU A 128 29.48 -8.47 12.97
N TYR A 129 30.66 -8.63 12.36
CA TYR A 129 31.83 -9.09 13.09
C TYR A 129 32.23 -8.02 14.11
N THR A 130 32.16 -8.37 15.40
CA THR A 130 32.71 -7.50 16.45
C THR A 130 34.18 -7.19 16.15
N TYR A 131 34.64 -5.99 16.49
CA TYR A 131 36.02 -5.54 16.24
C TYR A 131 37.07 -6.58 16.64
N LYS A 132 36.83 -7.32 17.74
CA LYS A 132 37.67 -8.43 18.21
C LYS A 132 37.78 -9.59 17.20
N LYS A 133 36.67 -10.00 16.58
CA LYS A 133 36.67 -11.05 15.55
C LYS A 133 37.39 -10.60 14.28
N LEU A 134 37.25 -9.33 13.91
CA LEU A 134 37.97 -8.76 12.77
C LEU A 134 39.47 -8.63 13.08
N SER A 135 39.84 -8.17 14.28
CA SER A 135 41.25 -8.08 14.66
C SER A 135 41.92 -9.45 14.66
N GLU A 136 41.25 -10.50 15.14
CA GLU A 136 41.77 -11.88 15.11
C GLU A 136 41.92 -12.41 13.67
N ALA A 137 40.99 -12.10 12.75
CA ALA A 137 41.05 -12.54 11.36
C ALA A 137 42.09 -11.80 10.51
N PHE A 138 42.43 -10.56 10.89
CA PHE A 138 43.36 -9.70 10.15
C PHE A 138 44.68 -9.45 10.88
N ASP A 139 44.92 -10.06 12.04
CA ASP A 139 46.22 -9.98 12.71
C ASP A 139 47.25 -10.79 11.90
N PRO A 140 48.28 -10.16 11.31
CA PRO A 140 49.23 -10.83 10.42
C PRO A 140 50.14 -11.85 11.13
N GLY A 141 49.95 -12.08 12.44
CA GLY A 141 50.77 -12.96 13.28
C GLY A 141 50.14 -14.29 13.72
N GLY A 142 48.93 -14.63 13.28
CA GLY A 142 48.09 -15.60 13.99
C GLY A 142 47.51 -16.80 13.21
N GLY A 143 48.25 -17.40 12.28
CA GLY A 143 47.97 -18.77 11.80
C GLY A 143 46.85 -18.92 10.75
N SER A 144 47.25 -19.36 9.57
CA SER A 144 46.43 -19.70 8.40
C SER A 144 45.12 -20.43 8.73
N PRO A 145 43.97 -20.07 8.12
CA PRO A 145 42.74 -20.85 8.26
C PRO A 145 42.96 -22.23 7.65
N ALA A 146 42.85 -23.26 8.49
CA ALA A 146 42.85 -24.64 8.03
C ALA A 146 41.65 -24.87 7.09
N LYS A 147 41.97 -25.55 6.00
CA LYS A 147 41.13 -25.89 4.84
C LYS A 147 39.91 -26.75 5.20
#